data_AF-A0AA40RVL7-F1
#
_entry.id   AF-A0AA40RVL7-F1
#
_cell.length_a   1.000
_cell.length_b   1.000
_cell.length_c   1.000
_cell.angle_alpha   90.00
_cell.angle_beta   90.00
_cell.angle_gamma   90.00
#
_symmetry.space_group_name_H-M   'P 1'
#
loop_
_entity.id
_entity.type
_entity.pdbx_description
1 polymer ?
#
loop_
_entity_poly.entity_id
_entity_poly.type
_entity_poly.pdbx_seq_one_letter_code
_entity_poly.pdbx_strand_id
1 'polypeptide(L)'
;MTRNSLLLDHQRFSKGQPNITLTGRDIAALKTLRSLGGRIAVPADLAAALEGGSVASQQNALIGGRLIRRLESLGFVREITSPGCGYEITAMGQQTANQPN
;
A
#
# COMPACT_ATOMS: atom_id res chain seq x y z
N MET A 1 -47.01 13.00 -29.61
CA MET A 1 -46.08 13.45 -28.54
C MET A 1 -46.11 12.42 -27.43
N THR A 2 -45.18 11.47 -27.43
CA THR A 2 -45.13 10.36 -26.45
C THR A 2 -43.82 10.45 -25.68
N ARG A 3 -43.93 10.79 -24.39
CA ARG A 3 -42.85 10.75 -23.41
C ARG A 3 -42.55 9.28 -23.10
N ASN A 4 -41.38 8.78 -23.51
CA ASN A 4 -40.84 7.53 -23.00
C ASN A 4 -39.85 7.82 -21.87
N SER A 5 -40.22 7.30 -20.71
CA SER A 5 -39.61 7.44 -19.41
C SER A 5 -38.46 6.44 -19.23
N LEU A 6 -37.46 6.86 -18.46
CA LEU A 6 -36.67 6.03 -17.56
C LEU A 6 -35.85 4.89 -18.21
N LEU A 7 -34.75 5.26 -18.86
CA LEU A 7 -33.56 4.41 -18.86
C LEU A 7 -32.65 4.85 -17.69
N LEU A 8 -33.04 4.48 -16.47
CA LEU A 8 -32.03 4.17 -15.44
C LEU A 8 -31.43 2.81 -15.84
N ASP A 9 -30.56 2.85 -16.85
CA ASP A 9 -29.74 1.70 -17.17
C ASP A 9 -28.81 1.47 -15.98
N HIS A 10 -28.97 0.29 -15.41
CA HIS A 10 -28.24 -0.21 -14.28
C HIS A 10 -26.73 -0.04 -14.51
N GLN A 11 -26.15 1.04 -13.99
CA GLN A 11 -24.74 1.07 -13.63
C GLN A 11 -24.54 0.03 -12.52
N ARG A 12 -24.50 -1.23 -12.94
CA ARG A 12 -23.79 -2.29 -12.26
C ARG A 12 -22.37 -1.77 -12.11
N PHE A 13 -22.11 -1.13 -10.98
CA PHE A 13 -20.78 -1.10 -10.40
C PHE A 13 -20.39 -2.57 -10.28
N SER A 14 -19.70 -3.07 -11.30
CA SER A 14 -18.86 -4.24 -11.17
C SER A 14 -17.91 -3.89 -10.03
N LYS A 15 -18.27 -4.31 -8.81
CA LYS A 15 -17.33 -4.59 -7.73
C LYS A 15 -16.49 -5.79 -8.18
N GLY A 16 -15.88 -5.71 -9.36
CA GLY A 16 -14.71 -6.51 -9.66
C GLY A 16 -13.77 -6.18 -8.52
N GLN A 17 -13.38 -7.21 -7.76
CA GLN A 17 -12.21 -7.10 -6.89
C GLN A 17 -11.19 -6.29 -7.68
N PRO A 18 -10.71 -5.14 -7.16
CA PRO A 18 -9.74 -4.38 -7.90
C PRO A 18 -8.63 -5.39 -8.20
N ASN A 19 -8.36 -5.59 -9.48
CA ASN A 19 -7.27 -6.42 -9.95
C ASN A 19 -6.02 -5.61 -9.60
N ILE A 20 -5.69 -5.53 -8.31
CA ILE A 20 -4.67 -4.62 -7.78
C ILE A 20 -3.35 -5.27 -8.12
N THR A 21 -2.89 -4.99 -9.34
CA THR A 21 -1.53 -5.28 -9.74
C THR A 21 -0.60 -4.47 -8.85
N LEU A 22 0.34 -5.17 -8.21
CA LEU A 22 1.47 -4.53 -7.54
C LEU A 22 2.21 -3.63 -8.54
N THR A 23 2.44 -2.39 -8.16
CA THR A 23 3.28 -1.49 -8.95
C THR A 23 4.74 -1.70 -8.58
N GLY A 24 5.66 -1.28 -9.46
CA GLY A 24 7.09 -1.30 -9.14
C GLY A 24 7.44 -0.55 -7.85
N ARG A 25 6.65 0.47 -7.49
CA ARG A 25 6.81 1.21 -6.23
C ARG A 25 6.38 0.41 -5.01
N ASP A 26 5.34 -0.41 -5.12
CA ASP A 26 4.92 -1.31 -4.03
C ASP A 26 5.99 -2.38 -3.79
N ILE A 27 6.53 -2.96 -4.86
CA ILE A 27 7.61 -3.96 -4.79
C ILE A 27 8.87 -3.35 -4.17
N ALA A 28 9.25 -2.14 -4.61
CA ALA A 28 10.37 -1.42 -4.04
C ALA A 28 10.14 -1.12 -2.54
N ALA A 29 8.95 -0.70 -2.15
CA ALA A 29 8.59 -0.47 -0.76
C ALA A 29 8.68 -1.76 0.08
N LEU A 30 8.23 -2.91 -0.43
CA LEU A 30 8.37 -4.20 0.26
C LEU A 30 9.83 -4.63 0.41
N LYS A 31 10.65 -4.41 -0.62
CA LYS A 31 12.11 -4.65 -0.58
C LYS A 31 12.78 -3.75 0.45
N THR A 32 12.45 -2.46 0.47
CA THR A 32 12.96 -1.51 1.47
C THR A 32 12.53 -1.89 2.88
N LEU A 33 11.26 -2.21 3.10
CA LEU A 33 10.74 -2.64 4.40
C LEU A 33 11.47 -3.89 4.91
N ARG A 34 11.74 -4.86 4.03
CA ARG A 34 12.56 -6.04 4.35
C ARG A 34 14.00 -5.65 4.73
N SER A 35 14.64 -4.77 3.97
CA SER A 35 16.01 -4.30 4.26
C SER A 35 16.12 -3.56 5.60
N LEU A 36 15.03 -2.94 6.07
CA LEU A 36 14.92 -2.32 7.40
C LEU A 36 14.68 -3.33 8.54
N GLY A 37 14.68 -4.64 8.25
CA GLY A 37 14.40 -5.69 9.23
C GLY A 37 12.93 -6.12 9.28
N GLY A 38 12.11 -5.69 8.31
CA GLY A 38 10.71 -6.09 8.17
C GLY A 38 9.73 -5.36 9.09
N ARG A 39 10.20 -4.34 9.83
CA ARG A 39 9.39 -3.55 10.75
C ARG A 39 9.73 -2.07 10.65
N ILE A 40 8.72 -1.22 10.77
CA ILE A 40 8.88 0.24 10.90
C ILE A 40 7.96 0.75 12.00
N ALA A 41 8.39 1.80 12.71
CA ALA A 41 7.55 2.47 13.70
C ALA A 41 6.60 3.46 13.02
N VAL A 42 7.10 4.27 12.09
CA VAL A 42 6.28 5.25 11.38
C VAL A 42 6.34 5.05 9.86
N PRO A 43 5.23 5.28 9.12
CA PRO A 43 5.23 5.15 7.67
C PRO A 43 6.25 6.08 6.99
N ALA A 44 6.57 7.22 7.61
CA ALA A 44 7.56 8.16 7.10
C ALA A 44 8.96 7.53 6.95
N ASP A 45 9.35 6.59 7.81
CA ASP A 45 10.65 5.92 7.75
C ASP A 45 10.79 5.08 6.48
N LEU A 46 9.69 4.41 6.07
CA LEU A 46 9.66 3.65 4.84
C LEU A 46 9.83 4.55 3.62
N ALA A 47 9.15 5.69 3.58
CA ALA A 47 9.30 6.66 2.50
C ALA A 47 10.70 7.28 2.50
N ALA A 48 11.25 7.64 3.67
CA ALA A 48 12.60 8.16 3.77
C ALA A 48 13.63 7.15 3.25
N ALA A 49 13.50 5.87 3.62
CA ALA A 49 14.38 4.82 3.12
C ALA A 49 14.20 4.54 1.63
N LEU A 50 12.97 4.68 1.09
CA LEU A 50 12.68 4.50 -0.33
C LEU A 50 13.23 5.64 -1.20
N GLU A 51 13.12 6.88 -0.73
CA GLU A 51 13.52 8.08 -1.47
C GLU A 51 14.98 8.52 -1.19
N GLY A 52 15.73 7.78 -0.36
CA GLY A 52 17.14 8.08 -0.06
C GLY A 52 17.34 9.24 0.93
N GLY A 53 16.41 9.46 1.84
CA GLY A 53 16.57 10.32 3.02
C GLY A 53 16.41 11.83 2.82
N SER A 54 16.14 12.30 1.60
CA SER A 54 16.25 13.73 1.23
C SER A 54 14.93 14.51 1.13
N VAL A 55 13.78 13.87 1.35
CA VAL A 55 12.47 14.53 1.20
C VAL A 55 11.99 15.12 2.53
N ALA A 56 11.34 16.29 2.48
CA ALA A 56 10.73 16.93 3.66
C ALA A 56 9.88 15.93 4.47
N SER A 57 10.09 15.88 5.78
CA SER A 57 9.49 14.89 6.70
C SER A 57 7.96 14.74 6.52
N GLN A 58 7.23 15.82 6.25
CA GLN A 58 5.79 15.78 5.98
C GLN A 58 5.42 15.04 4.69
N GLN A 59 6.20 15.22 3.62
CA GLN A 59 5.94 14.54 2.35
C GLN A 59 6.23 13.04 2.45
N ASN A 60 7.27 12.66 3.20
CA ASN A 60 7.55 11.25 3.52
C ASN A 60 6.42 10.62 4.33
N ALA A 61 5.84 11.32 5.30
CA ALA A 61 4.69 10.81 6.05
C ALA A 61 3.49 10.51 5.13
N LEU A 62 3.20 11.39 4.16
CA LEU A 62 2.09 11.20 3.21
C LEU A 62 2.35 10.04 2.24
N ILE A 63 3.54 10.00 1.62
CA ILE A 63 3.94 8.94 0.69
C ILE A 63 3.95 7.59 1.42
N GLY A 64 4.61 7.54 2.56
CA GLY A 64 4.74 6.35 3.39
C GLY A 64 3.39 5.86 3.88
N GLY A 65 2.53 6.75 4.38
CA GLY A 65 1.18 6.40 4.83
C GLY A 65 0.31 5.82 3.72
N ARG A 66 0.40 6.39 2.50
CA ARG A 66 -0.32 5.86 1.32
C ARG A 66 0.19 4.48 0.91
N LEU A 67 1.52 4.27 0.91
CA LEU A 67 2.12 2.99 0.59
C LEU A 67 1.74 1.92 1.62
N ILE A 68 1.85 2.23 2.91
CA ILE A 68 1.51 1.30 3.99
C ILE A 68 0.04 0.91 3.94
N ARG A 69 -0.90 1.87 3.83
CA ARG A 69 -2.33 1.53 3.71
C ARG A 69 -2.62 0.65 2.51
N ARG A 70 -1.92 0.87 1.39
CA ARG A 70 -2.09 0.06 0.19
C ARG A 70 -1.52 -1.34 0.37
N LEU A 71 -0.33 -1.48 0.95
CA LEU A 71 0.28 -2.77 1.22
C LEU A 71 -0.50 -3.56 2.29
N GLU A 72 -1.06 -2.86 3.27
CA GLU A 72 -1.94 -3.42 4.29
C GLU A 72 -3.28 -3.90 3.70
N SER A 73 -3.92 -3.10 2.85
CA SER A 73 -5.16 -3.53 2.18
C SER A 73 -4.98 -4.75 1.27
N LEU A 74 -3.74 -4.99 0.83
CA LEU A 74 -3.32 -6.16 0.05
C LEU A 74 -2.81 -7.33 0.90
N GLY A 75 -2.69 -7.17 2.22
CA GLY A 75 -2.22 -8.20 3.14
C GLY A 75 -0.70 -8.42 3.14
N PHE A 76 0.09 -7.54 2.53
CA PHE A 76 1.56 -7.62 2.54
C PHE A 76 2.19 -7.03 3.80
N VAL A 77 1.46 -6.15 4.50
CA VAL A 77 1.87 -5.50 5.73
C VAL A 77 0.72 -5.57 6.74
N ARG A 78 1.04 -5.58 8.03
CA ARG A 78 0.05 -5.51 9.11
C ARG A 78 0.47 -4.48 10.16
N GLU A 79 -0.51 -3.80 10.74
CA GLU A 79 -0.28 -2.95 11.91
C GLU A 79 0.04 -3.79 13.17
N ILE A 80 0.99 -3.31 13.97
CA ILE A 80 1.36 -3.89 15.26
C ILE A 80 0.59 -3.13 16.36
N THR A 81 -0.37 -3.79 17.00
CA THR A 81 -1.31 -3.19 17.97
C THR A 81 -0.84 -3.20 19.43
N SER A 82 0.43 -3.52 19.71
CA SER A 82 0.95 -3.71 21.08
C SER A 82 2.43 -3.30 21.18
N PRO A 83 2.89 -2.91 22.39
CA PRO A 83 3.45 -1.58 22.60
C PRO A 83 4.64 -1.28 21.68
N GLY A 84 4.54 -0.17 20.94
CA GLY A 84 5.53 0.23 19.93
C GLY A 84 4.95 0.55 18.55
N CYS A 85 3.62 0.74 18.45
CA CYS A 85 2.84 1.22 17.31
C CYS A 85 3.62 1.31 15.99
N GLY A 86 3.31 0.45 15.03
CA GLY A 86 4.04 0.42 13.78
C GLY A 86 3.50 -0.62 12.81
N TYR A 87 4.32 -0.99 11.84
CA TYR A 87 3.94 -1.87 10.76
C TYR A 87 4.98 -2.95 10.55
N GLU A 88 4.51 -4.18 10.34
CA GLU A 88 5.33 -5.35 10.06
C GLU A 88 4.98 -5.94 8.71
N ILE A 89 5.99 -6.36 7.95
CA ILE A 89 5.81 -7.12 6.72
C ILE A 89 5.28 -8.53 7.03
N THR A 90 4.26 -8.97 6.31
CA THR A 90 3.71 -10.33 6.46
C THR A 90 4.56 -11.36 5.74
N ALA A 91 4.29 -12.65 5.97
CA ALA A 91 4.95 -13.73 5.22
C ALA A 91 4.74 -13.59 3.69
N MET A 92 3.56 -13.16 3.27
CA MET A 92 3.25 -12.85 1.87
C MET A 92 4.10 -11.68 1.35
N GLY A 93 4.23 -10.60 2.13
CA GLY A 93 5.09 -9.47 1.79
C GLY A 93 6.56 -9.86 1.65
N GLN A 94 7.06 -10.72 2.54
CA GLN A 94 8.42 -11.25 2.47
C GLN A 94 8.67 -12.06 1.19
N GLN A 95 7.72 -12.93 0.83
CA GLN A 95 7.82 -13.71 -0.40
C GLN A 95 7.85 -12.83 -1.64
N THR A 96 6.99 -11.81 -1.71
CA THR A 96 6.98 -10.83 -2.81
C THR A 96 8.26 -9.99 -2.85
N ALA A 97 8.78 -9.57 -1.70
CA ALA A 97 10.05 -8.84 -1.62
C ALA A 97 11.26 -9.67 -2.12
N ASN A 98 11.18 -11.01 -2.04
CA ASN A 98 12.22 -11.93 -2.51
C ASN A 98 12.17 -12.22 -4.01
N GLN A 99 11.11 -11.82 -4.71
CA GLN A 99 11.02 -12.07 -6.14
C GLN A 99 12.04 -11.19 -6.91
N PRO A 100 12.81 -11.79 -7.84
CA PRO A 100 13.63 -11.01 -8.78
C PRO A 100 12.71 -10.12 -9.62
N ASN A 101 13.17 -8.89 -9.90
CA ASN A 101 12.43 -7.92 -10.72
C ASN A 101 12.26 -8.41 -12.16
#